data_AF-S8E7I3-F1
#
_entry.id   AF-S8E7I3-F1
#
_cell.length_a   1.000
_cell.length_b   1.000
_cell.length_c   1.000
_cell.angle_alpha   90.00
_cell.angle_beta   90.00
_cell.angle_gamma   90.00
#
_symmetry.space_group_name_H-M   'P 1'
#
loop_
_entity.id
_entity.type
_entity.pdbx_description
1 polymer ?
#
loop_
_entity_poly.entity_id
_entity_poly.type
_entity_poly.pdbx_seq_one_letter_code
_entity_poly.pdbx_strand_id
1 'polypeptide(L)' 'NTTHPLLIVSPRYDTVCPLSDAERVHERYSSGLLVQNSYGHCSLAAPSLCTAKYVREYFEDGTLPEEGTVCEVD' A
#
# COMPACT_ATOMS: atom_id res chain seq x y z
N ASN A 1 18.78 3.70 2.45
CA ASN A 1 18.67 2.24 2.45
C ASN A 1 18.08 1.80 3.79
N THR A 2 16.98 1.05 3.81
CA THR A 2 16.39 0.49 5.04
C THR A 2 16.91 -0.93 5.24
N THR A 3 16.95 -1.42 6.49
CA THR A 3 17.41 -2.79 6.78
C THR A 3 16.42 -3.85 6.26
N HIS A 4 15.14 -3.48 6.15
CA HIS A 4 14.06 -4.33 5.61
C HIS A 4 13.29 -3.56 4.53
N PRO A 5 12.77 -4.25 3.49
CA PRO A 5 11.90 -3.63 2.49
C PRO A 5 10.64 -3.05 3.13
N LEU A 6 10.13 -1.93 2.59
CA LEU A 6 8.92 -1.28 3.11
C LEU A 6 7.67 -1.79 2.40
N LEU A 7 6.57 -1.99 3.13
CA LEU A 7 5.23 -2.02 2.53
C LEU A 7 4.63 -0.61 2.52
N ILE A 8 4.29 -0.12 1.34
CA ILE A 8 3.59 1.15 1.14
C ILE A 8 2.15 0.82 0.74
N VAL A 9 1.17 1.35 1.48
CA VAL A 9 -0.26 1.20 1.18
C VAL A 9 -0.83 2.57 0.86
N SER A 10 -1.45 2.73 -0.31
CA SER A 10 -1.98 4.03 -0.76
C SER A 10 -3.41 3.88 -1.32
N PRO A 11 -4.39 4.63 -0.79
CA PRO A 11 -5.68 4.79 -1.45
C PRO A 11 -5.50 5.50 -2.80
N ARG A 12 -6.17 5.01 -3.85
CA ARG A 12 -6.07 5.54 -5.21
C ARG A 12 -6.45 7.03 -5.29
N TYR A 13 -7.44 7.45 -4.49
CA TYR A 13 -7.95 8.81 -4.48
C TYR A 13 -7.81 9.46 -3.08
N ASP A 14 -6.61 9.41 -2.50
CA ASP A 14 -6.24 10.17 -1.29
C ASP A 14 -5.93 11.64 -1.64
N THR A 15 -6.68 12.58 -1.07
CA THR A 15 -6.53 14.02 -1.33
C THR A 15 -5.46 14.69 -0.45
N VAL A 16 -4.96 14.01 0.57
CA VAL A 16 -3.94 14.52 1.50
C VAL A 16 -2.56 13.99 1.13
N CYS A 17 -2.49 12.70 0.79
CA CYS A 17 -1.27 12.00 0.36
C CYS A 17 -1.50 11.27 -0.98
N PRO A 18 -1.43 11.98 -2.11
CA PRO A 18 -1.78 11.42 -3.42
C PRO A 18 -0.92 10.21 -3.81
N LEU A 19 -1.50 9.28 -4.60
CA LEU A 19 -0.81 8.08 -5.09
C LEU A 19 0.56 8.37 -5.74
N SER A 20 0.68 9.48 -6.46
CA SER A 20 1.95 9.89 -7.08
C SER A 20 3.09 10.09 -6.08
N ASP A 21 2.78 10.46 -4.84
CA ASP A 21 3.80 10.61 -3.79
C ASP A 21 4.20 9.24 -3.23
N ALA A 22 3.26 8.30 -3.12
CA ALA A 22 3.56 6.92 -2.76
C ALA A 22 4.45 6.25 -3.83
N GLU A 23 4.18 6.49 -5.12
CA GLU A 23 5.02 6.03 -6.24
C GLU A 23 6.45 6.60 -6.14
N ARG A 24 6.62 7.90 -5.85
CA ARG A 24 7.95 8.51 -5.65
C ARG A 24 8.71 7.93 -4.46
N VAL A 25 8.02 7.56 -3.38
CA VAL A 25 8.64 6.89 -2.24
C VAL A 25 9.02 5.45 -2.62
N HIS A 26 8.17 4.76 -3.36
CA HIS A 26 8.42 3.42 -3.87
C HIS A 26 9.68 3.37 -4.76
N GLU A 27 9.87 4.36 -5.64
CA GLU A 27 11.09 4.50 -6.46
C GLU A 27 12.36 4.75 -5.62
N ARG A 28 12.23 5.37 -4.44
CA ARG A 28 13.36 5.78 -3.60
C ARG A 28 13.88 4.66 -2.70
N TYR A 29 13.02 3.71 -2.32
CA TYR A 29 13.34 2.67 -1.33
C TYR A 29 13.01 1.28 -1.86
N SER A 30 13.78 0.28 -1.43
CA SER A 30 13.38 -1.13 -1.61
C SER A 30 12.05 -1.34 -0.89
N SER A 31 10.98 -1.56 -1.65
CA SER A 31 9.62 -1.55 -1.13
C SER A 31 8.66 -2.28 -2.07
N GLY A 32 7.47 -2.62 -1.57
CA GLY A 32 6.31 -3.02 -2.36
C GLY A 32 5.21 -1.98 -2.21
N LEU A 33 4.50 -1.67 -3.30
CA LEU A 33 3.39 -0.73 -3.33
C LEU A 33 2.07 -1.47 -3.51
N LEU A 34 1.17 -1.31 -2.54
CA LEU A 34 -0.20 -1.79 -2.61
C LEU A 34 -1.15 -0.61 -2.80
N VAL A 35 -1.88 -0.61 -3.92
CA VAL A 35 -2.92 0.39 -4.16
C VAL A 35 -4.27 -0.15 -3.68
N GLN A 36 -4.98 0.61 -2.84
CA GLN A 36 -6.37 0.33 -2.50
C GLN A 36 -7.27 1.20 -3.38
N ASN A 37 -8.17 0.61 -4.15
CA ASN A 37 -9.07 1.30 -5.08
C ASN A 37 -10.22 1.98 -4.32
N SER A 38 -9.90 3.07 -3.63
CA SER A 38 -10.81 3.76 -2.71
C SER A 38 -10.61 5.28 -2.72
N TYR A 39 -11.58 5.97 -2.13
CA TYR A 39 -11.53 7.41 -1.84
C TYR A 39 -11.31 7.63 -0.34
N GLY A 40 -10.55 8.67 0.00
CA GLY A 40 -10.33 9.09 1.39
C GLY A 40 -8.87 9.07 1.79
N HIS A 41 -8.60 9.54 3.01
CA HIS A 41 -7.25 9.60 3.56
C HIS A 41 -6.92 8.37 4.40
N CYS A 42 -5.80 7.72 4.08
CA CYS A 42 -5.37 6.43 4.63
C CYS A 42 -6.25 5.24 4.22
N SER A 43 -5.66 4.05 4.17
CA SER A 43 -6.32 2.79 3.79
C SER A 43 -7.37 2.30 4.79
N LEU A 44 -7.37 2.84 6.01
CA LEU A 44 -8.36 2.51 7.04
C LEU A 44 -9.70 3.24 6.84
N ALA A 45 -9.73 4.29 5.99
CA ALA A 45 -10.96 5.03 5.70
C ALA A 45 -11.98 4.21 4.90
N ALA A 46 -11.52 3.20 4.16
CA ALA A 46 -12.35 2.27 3.41
C ALA A 46 -11.93 0.82 3.70
N PRO A 47 -12.79 0.01 4.36
CA PRO A 47 -12.47 -1.37 4.67
C PRO A 47 -12.16 -2.20 3.41
N SER A 48 -11.16 -3.07 3.52
CA SER A 48 -10.80 -4.04 2.48
C SER A 48 -10.09 -5.25 3.10
N LEU A 49 -10.72 -6.42 3.03
CA LEU A 49 -10.13 -7.69 3.44
C LEU A 49 -8.92 -8.04 2.56
N CYS A 50 -8.92 -7.62 1.30
CA CYS A 50 -7.76 -7.75 0.41
C CYS A 50 -6.56 -6.98 0.98
N THR A 51 -6.74 -5.69 1.31
CA THR A 51 -5.67 -4.87 1.91
C THR A 51 -5.21 -5.43 3.25
N ALA A 52 -6.15 -5.86 4.10
CA ALA A 52 -5.82 -6.40 5.41
C ALA A 52 -4.96 -7.69 5.35
N LYS A 53 -5.17 -8.55 4.34
CA LYS A 53 -4.35 -9.75 4.14
C LYS A 53 -2.90 -9.43 3.82
N TYR A 54 -2.65 -8.52 2.88
CA TYR A 54 -1.29 -8.09 2.55
C TYR A 54 -0.58 -7.43 3.73
N VAL A 55 -1.30 -6.60 4.51
CA VAL A 55 -0.73 -6.00 5.72
C VAL A 55 -0.34 -7.09 6.72
N ARG A 56 -1.19 -8.10 6.93
CA ARG A 56 -0.89 -9.23 7.81
C ARG A 56 0.34 -10.01 7.32
N GLU A 57 0.36 -10.40 6.05
CA GLU A 57 1.46 -11.18 5.45
C GLU A 57 2.80 -10.44 5.57
N TYR A 58 2.82 -9.12 5.30
CA TYR A 58 4.02 -8.31 5.49
C TYR A 58 4.52 -8.30 6.95
N PHE A 59 3.62 -8.24 7.94
CA PHE A 59 4.01 -8.30 9.34
C PHE A 59 4.39 -9.71 9.82
N GLU A 60 3.87 -10.77 9.19
CA GLU A 60 4.15 -12.15 9.55
C GLU A 60 5.51 -12.63 9.02
N ASP A 61 5.83 -12.38 7.74
CA ASP A 61 7.03 -12.91 7.09
C ASP A 61 7.74 -11.92 6.16
N GLY A 62 7.25 -10.69 6.05
CA GLY A 62 7.83 -9.66 5.18
C GLY A 62 7.44 -9.79 3.71
N THR A 63 6.43 -10.61 3.37
CA THR A 63 5.90 -10.72 2.01
C THR A 63 5.41 -9.37 1.51
N LEU A 64 5.79 -9.04 0.27
CA LEU A 64 5.39 -7.82 -0.42
C LEU A 64 4.42 -8.15 -1.57
N PRO A 65 3.53 -7.21 -1.93
CA PRO A 65 2.66 -7.37 -3.09
C PRO A 65 3.49 -7.43 -4.40
N GLU A 66 2.93 -8.11 -5.40
CA GLU A 66 3.46 -8.05 -6.77
C GLU A 66 3.31 -6.63 -7.34
N GLU A 67 4.16 -6.29 -8.31
CA GLU A 67 4.11 -4.98 -8.97
C GLU A 67 2.73 -4.75 -9.62
N GLY A 68 2.12 -3.61 -9.34
CA GLY A 68 0.79 -3.27 -9.86
C GLY A 68 -0.38 -3.95 -9.14
N THR A 69 -0.15 -4.57 -7.97
CA THR A 69 -1.24 -5.13 -7.15
C THR A 69 -2.22 -4.03 -6.73
N VAL A 70 -3.51 -4.28 -6.99
CA VAL A 70 -4.62 -3.41 -6.57
C VAL A 70 -5.65 -4.22 -5.77
N CYS A 71 -6.07 -3.69 -4.63
CA CYS A 71 -7.16 -4.22 -3.83
C CYS A 71 -8.42 -3.36 -3.95
N GLU A 72 -9.58 -3.98 -4.10
CA GLU A 72 -10.88 -3.29 -4.00
C GLU A 72 -11.32 -3.16 -2.53
N VAL A 73 -12.27 -2.26 -2.27
CA VAL A 73 -12.95 -2.12 -0.97
C VAL A 73 -14.13 -3.08 -0.87
N ASP A 74 -14.54 -3.39 0.35
CA ASP A 74 -15.71 -4.24 0.64
C ASP A 74 -16.99 -3.44 0.89
#